data_AF-A0A9X3CRF4-F1
#
_entry.id   AF-A0A9X3CRF4-F1
#
_cell.length_a   1.000
_cell.length_b   1.000
_cell.length_c   1.000
_cell.angle_alpha   90.00
_cell.angle_beta   90.00
_cell.angle_gamma   90.00
#
_symmetry.space_group_name_H-M   'P 1'
#
loop_
_entity.id
_entity.type
_entity.pdbx_description
1 polymer ?
#
loop_
_entity_poly.entity_id
_entity_poly.type
_entity_poly.pdbx_seq_one_letter_code
_entity_poly.pdbx_strand_id
1 'polypeptide(L)'
;MLIVLIGIVLAGCSDKEDAICGRCINLTLRAEEPNALGNLVEIKILPPEGQLSVPANSKMKLRIIGVYENGEEDLTEQAELRILDNVSNITFTEDNQVQAGVWDPSGASYNNTRIEAEFEGIKAELIVNVMEGVCDKALTLAQVESLDGTCVMSHSYDGKEYLFVPRKKFMDRLGYTASNIEENEGRTYAIIHNDSYPYALFRRDGKGITLENYENENNPYGQAERYCNDLVKMSFNNKDGWKMSTFEELEELIFHHENNNLLISGGLPLDYFSIWNSDKPPSGLLYGFLNNVNNVEKVPHYLSSRHAILCRSE
;
A
#
# COMPACT_ATOMS: atom_id res chain seq x y z
N MET A 1 0.74 57.39 3.69
CA MET A 1 2.16 57.74 3.88
C MET A 1 2.98 56.59 3.34
N LEU A 2 4.00 56.91 2.55
CA LEU A 2 4.77 56.08 1.61
C LEU A 2 4.04 55.68 0.30
N ILE A 3 4.26 56.52 -0.71
CA ILE A 3 3.98 56.27 -2.13
C ILE A 3 5.32 55.84 -2.74
N VAL A 4 5.38 54.66 -3.36
CA VAL A 4 6.52 54.25 -4.18
C VAL A 4 6.13 54.46 -5.64
N LEU A 5 6.66 55.54 -6.22
CA LEU A 5 6.62 55.85 -7.65
C LEU A 5 7.76 55.07 -8.34
N ILE A 6 7.43 54.15 -9.24
CA ILE A 6 8.39 53.60 -10.19
C ILE A 6 8.27 54.42 -11.48
N GLY A 7 9.31 55.20 -11.76
CA GLY A 7 9.44 55.98 -12.99
C GLY A 7 9.81 55.10 -14.17
N ILE A 8 9.04 55.21 -15.25
CA ILE A 8 9.41 54.68 -16.56
C ILE A 8 10.07 55.82 -17.34
N VAL A 9 11.30 55.59 -17.76
CA VAL A 9 12.10 56.46 -18.63
C VAL A 9 11.48 56.44 -20.02
N LEU A 10 10.92 57.56 -20.46
CA LEU A 10 10.58 57.81 -21.86
C LEU A 10 11.80 58.43 -22.54
N ALA A 11 12.55 57.62 -23.29
CA ALA A 11 13.53 58.11 -24.25
C ALA A 11 12.79 58.62 -25.49
N GLY A 12 13.01 59.89 -25.84
CA GLY A 12 12.51 60.47 -27.07
C GLY A 12 13.33 60.02 -28.28
N CYS A 13 12.65 59.76 -29.39
CA CYS A 13 13.25 59.73 -30.72
C CYS A 13 12.41 60.58 -31.68
N SER A 14 13.11 61.51 -32.30
CA SER A 14 12.71 62.45 -33.35
C SER A 14 12.41 61.75 -34.66
N ASP A 15 11.50 62.34 -35.43
CA ASP A 15 11.12 61.98 -36.80
C ASP A 15 12.31 61.76 -37.74
N LYS A 16 12.29 60.62 -38.45
CA LYS A 16 12.69 60.50 -39.85
C LYS A 16 12.11 59.21 -40.45
N GLU A 17 11.64 59.36 -41.68
CA GLU A 17 10.98 58.36 -42.53
C GLU A 17 11.84 57.10 -42.79
N ASP A 18 11.12 56.07 -43.22
CA ASP A 18 11.53 54.80 -43.81
C ASP A 18 11.68 53.55 -42.92
N ALA A 19 11.04 52.49 -43.44
CA ALA A 19 11.20 51.06 -43.18
C ALA A 19 10.24 50.37 -42.17
N ILE A 20 9.24 49.72 -42.79
CA ILE A 20 8.74 48.36 -42.50
C ILE A 20 8.18 48.12 -41.09
N CYS A 21 6.85 48.14 -41.06
CA CYS A 21 5.92 47.75 -40.01
C CYS A 21 6.42 46.55 -39.18
N GLY A 22 6.83 46.84 -37.94
CA GLY A 22 7.13 45.85 -36.93
C GLY A 22 5.88 45.07 -36.52
N ARG A 23 6.03 43.75 -36.40
CA ARG A 23 5.14 42.93 -35.59
C ARG A 23 5.20 43.47 -34.15
N CYS A 24 4.20 44.24 -33.75
CA CYS A 24 3.89 44.44 -32.34
C CYS A 24 3.49 43.08 -31.76
N ILE A 25 4.42 42.43 -31.08
CA ILE A 25 4.12 41.29 -30.22
C ILE A 25 3.32 41.88 -29.05
N ASN A 26 2.00 41.74 -29.11
CA ASN A 26 1.14 41.93 -27.96
C ASN A 26 1.52 40.85 -26.94
N LEU A 27 2.42 41.18 -26.02
CA LEU A 27 2.56 40.50 -24.73
C LEU A 27 1.32 40.86 -23.91
N THR A 28 0.20 40.24 -24.27
CA THR A 28 -0.93 40.09 -23.36
C THR A 28 -0.42 39.22 -22.22
N LEU A 29 0.03 39.84 -21.13
CA LEU A 29 0.04 39.19 -19.82
C LEU A 29 -1.41 38.78 -19.58
N ARG A 30 -1.72 37.51 -19.84
CA ARG A 30 -2.94 36.90 -19.35
C ARG A 30 -2.84 37.00 -17.84
N ALA A 31 -3.65 37.89 -17.26
CA ALA A 31 -4.00 37.74 -15.86
C ALA A 31 -4.62 36.35 -15.75
N GLU A 32 -3.97 35.44 -15.04
CA GLU A 32 -4.57 34.18 -14.67
C GLU A 32 -5.89 34.50 -13.97
N GLU A 33 -6.98 33.90 -14.45
CA GLU A 33 -8.25 34.02 -13.76
C GLU A 33 -8.06 33.54 -12.32
N PRO A 34 -8.57 34.27 -11.31
CA PRO A 34 -8.37 33.90 -9.93
C PRO A 34 -8.92 32.49 -9.71
N ASN A 35 -8.04 31.60 -9.27
CA ASN A 35 -8.38 30.26 -8.82
C ASN A 35 -9.59 30.34 -7.87
N ALA A 36 -10.66 29.61 -8.18
CA ALA A 36 -11.87 29.56 -7.36
C ALA A 36 -11.62 29.06 -5.92
N LEU A 37 -10.54 28.30 -5.72
CA LEU A 37 -10.07 27.80 -4.43
C LEU A 37 -9.27 28.85 -3.63
N GLY A 38 -8.89 29.97 -4.23
CA GLY A 38 -8.06 31.00 -3.62
C GLY A 38 -6.56 30.71 -3.76
N ASN A 39 -5.76 31.27 -2.85
CA ASN A 39 -4.31 31.03 -2.87
C ASN A 39 -3.97 29.65 -2.31
N LEU A 40 -2.95 29.01 -2.87
CA LEU A 40 -2.36 27.80 -2.30
C LEU A 40 -1.65 28.16 -0.99
N VAL A 41 -1.97 27.43 0.07
CA VAL A 41 -1.44 27.65 1.43
C VAL A 41 -0.34 26.66 1.76
N GLU A 42 -0.58 25.37 1.49
CA GLU A 42 0.37 24.28 1.73
C GLU A 42 0.12 23.12 0.77
N ILE A 43 1.08 22.20 0.68
CA ILE A 43 0.88 20.89 0.04
C ILE A 43 1.15 19.79 1.06
N LYS A 44 0.48 18.64 0.92
CA LYS A 44 0.62 17.47 1.79
C LYS A 44 0.98 16.25 0.95
N ILE A 45 1.95 15.46 1.43
CA ILE A 45 2.23 14.13 0.89
C ILE A 45 1.48 13.11 1.74
N LEU A 46 0.51 12.42 1.15
CA LEU A 46 -0.33 11.43 1.81
C LEU A 46 0.00 10.02 1.31
N PRO A 47 0.68 9.18 2.10
CA PRO A 47 0.80 7.77 1.79
C PRO A 47 -0.53 7.04 2.06
N PRO A 48 -0.69 5.79 1.58
CA PRO A 48 -1.89 4.99 1.84
C PRO A 48 -2.08 4.75 3.35
N GLU A 49 -3.14 5.30 3.94
CA GLU A 49 -3.59 5.07 5.33
C GLU A 49 -2.48 4.77 6.35
N GLY A 50 -1.58 5.75 6.58
CA GLY A 50 -0.54 5.64 7.61
C GLY A 50 0.62 4.71 7.27
N GLN A 51 0.69 4.18 6.04
CA GLN A 51 1.82 3.39 5.55
C GLN A 51 3.06 4.27 5.39
N LEU A 52 4.00 4.14 6.34
CA LEU A 52 5.31 4.78 6.23
C LEU A 52 6.40 3.81 5.78
N SER A 53 6.06 2.53 5.58
CA SER A 53 6.97 1.52 5.06
C SER A 53 6.50 0.90 3.75
N VAL A 54 7.43 0.74 2.81
CA VAL A 54 7.22 0.03 1.55
C VAL A 54 8.01 -1.28 1.61
N PRO A 55 7.37 -2.44 1.45
CA PRO A 55 8.08 -3.70 1.30
C PRO A 55 9.05 -3.68 0.13
N ALA A 56 10.17 -4.37 0.25
CA ALA A 56 11.14 -4.52 -0.82
C ALA A 56 10.45 -5.07 -2.06
N ASN A 57 10.97 -4.69 -3.22
CA ASN A 57 10.42 -5.11 -4.51
C ASN A 57 8.92 -4.80 -4.62
N SER A 58 8.44 -3.72 -4.01
CA SER A 58 7.02 -3.34 -4.02
C SER A 58 6.87 -1.85 -4.26
N LYS A 59 5.64 -1.43 -4.53
CA LYS A 59 5.26 -0.06 -4.87
C LYS A 59 4.42 0.57 -3.78
N MET A 60 4.42 1.90 -3.70
CA MET A 60 3.52 2.65 -2.86
C MET A 60 3.05 3.90 -3.60
N LYS A 61 1.75 4.01 -3.80
CA LYS A 61 1.15 5.19 -4.40
C LYS A 61 1.06 6.31 -3.37
N LEU A 62 1.70 7.44 -3.66
CA LEU A 62 1.54 8.67 -2.90
C LEU A 62 0.40 9.50 -3.50
N ARG A 63 -0.30 10.25 -2.65
CA ARG A 63 -1.21 11.31 -3.09
C ARG A 63 -0.69 12.65 -2.63
N ILE A 64 -0.68 13.63 -3.52
CA ILE A 64 -0.28 15.00 -3.18
C ILE A 64 -1.53 15.86 -3.14
N ILE A 65 -1.80 16.47 -1.99
CA ILE A 65 -2.98 17.32 -1.82
C ILE A 65 -2.52 18.77 -1.64
N GLY A 66 -2.99 19.65 -2.51
CA GLY A 66 -2.88 21.09 -2.34
C GLY A 66 -3.98 21.59 -1.43
N VAL A 67 -3.62 22.34 -0.40
CA VAL A 67 -4.56 22.98 0.51
C VAL A 67 -4.60 24.46 0.18
N TYR A 68 -5.77 24.91 -0.24
CA TYR A 68 -6.05 26.29 -0.60
C TYR A 68 -6.92 26.95 0.49
N GLU A 69 -7.03 28.27 0.44
CA GLU A 69 -7.85 29.03 1.39
C GLU A 69 -9.30 28.54 1.49
N ASN A 70 -9.87 28.05 0.37
CA ASN A 70 -11.27 27.65 0.28
C ASN A 70 -11.48 26.16 -0.01
N GLY A 71 -10.45 25.31 0.05
CA GLY A 71 -10.61 23.88 -0.21
C GLY A 71 -9.31 23.11 -0.39
N GLU A 72 -9.43 21.86 -0.85
CA GLU A 72 -8.31 20.99 -1.19
C GLU A 72 -8.43 20.52 -2.64
N GLU A 73 -7.30 20.32 -3.31
CA GLU A 73 -7.21 19.78 -4.67
C GLU A 73 -6.19 18.63 -4.73
N ASP A 74 -6.46 17.62 -5.54
CA ASP A 74 -5.52 16.53 -5.79
C ASP A 74 -4.49 16.97 -6.84
N LEU A 75 -3.25 17.17 -6.37
CA LEU A 75 -2.10 17.62 -7.13
C LEU A 75 -1.15 16.47 -7.49
N THR A 76 -1.57 15.21 -7.36
CA THR A 76 -0.67 14.03 -7.50
C THR A 76 0.04 13.97 -8.86
N GLU A 77 -0.63 14.40 -9.92
CA GLU A 77 -0.07 14.36 -11.29
C GLU A 77 0.69 15.66 -11.64
N GLN A 78 0.48 16.73 -10.87
CA GLN A 78 0.99 18.07 -11.14
C GLN A 78 2.22 18.41 -10.28
N ALA A 79 2.30 17.84 -9.08
CA ALA A 79 3.41 18.05 -8.18
C ALA A 79 4.66 17.29 -8.65
N GLU A 80 5.82 17.95 -8.58
CA GLU A 80 7.09 17.31 -8.86
C GLU A 80 7.58 16.56 -7.63
N LEU A 81 7.89 15.27 -7.79
CA LEU A 81 8.48 14.45 -6.73
C LEU A 81 9.99 14.30 -6.91
N ARG A 82 10.73 14.44 -5.81
CA ARG A 82 12.19 14.33 -5.79
C ARG A 82 12.66 13.54 -4.58
N ILE A 83 13.72 12.76 -4.77
CA ILE A 83 14.42 12.08 -3.68
C ILE A 83 15.55 12.99 -3.20
N LEU A 84 15.55 13.31 -1.91
CA LEU A 84 16.53 14.23 -1.31
C LEU A 84 17.82 13.53 -0.86
N ASP A 85 17.79 12.21 -0.68
CA ASP A 85 18.93 11.46 -0.20
C ASP A 85 19.84 11.00 -1.35
N ASN A 86 21.15 11.18 -1.17
CA ASN A 86 22.17 10.81 -2.15
C ASN A 86 22.25 9.31 -2.43
N VAL A 87 21.69 8.50 -1.52
CA VAL A 87 21.67 7.05 -1.59
C VAL A 87 20.30 6.62 -1.12
N SER A 88 19.56 5.92 -1.98
CA SER A 88 18.19 5.53 -1.74
C SER A 88 17.91 4.20 -2.44
N ASN A 89 17.25 3.28 -1.74
CA ASN A 89 16.69 2.07 -2.35
C ASN A 89 15.29 2.31 -2.94
N ILE A 90 14.88 3.57 -3.07
CA ILE A 90 13.63 3.99 -3.66
C ILE A 90 13.89 4.68 -4.98
N THR A 91 13.05 4.42 -5.98
CA THR A 91 12.90 5.20 -7.22
C THR A 91 11.45 5.62 -7.40
N PHE A 92 11.19 6.53 -8.34
CA PHE A 92 9.81 6.81 -8.81
C PHE A 92 9.52 6.05 -10.09
N THR A 93 8.30 5.54 -10.21
CA THR A 93 7.75 5.00 -11.45
C THR A 93 7.27 6.13 -12.36
N GLU A 94 6.91 5.82 -13.60
CA GLU A 94 6.36 6.80 -14.56
C GLU A 94 5.03 7.42 -14.08
N ASP A 95 4.28 6.71 -13.24
CA ASP A 95 3.03 7.14 -12.62
C ASP A 95 3.22 7.68 -11.19
N ASN A 96 4.39 8.23 -10.89
CA ASN A 96 4.73 8.88 -9.61
C ASN A 96 4.53 7.99 -8.37
N GLN A 97 4.63 6.67 -8.50
CA GLN A 97 4.65 5.77 -7.36
C GLN A 97 6.07 5.59 -6.85
N VAL A 98 6.19 5.43 -5.54
CA VAL A 98 7.41 4.98 -4.89
C VAL A 98 7.63 3.52 -5.23
N GLN A 99 8.74 3.15 -5.86
CA GLN A 99 9.18 1.77 -6.07
C GLN A 99 10.35 1.49 -5.14
N ALA A 100 10.18 0.54 -4.22
CA ALA A 100 11.25 0.02 -3.39
C ALA A 100 12.07 -1.03 -4.16
N GLY A 101 13.38 -0.94 -4.04
CA GLY A 101 14.35 -1.93 -4.48
C GLY A 101 14.55 -3.04 -3.44
N VAL A 102 15.74 -3.65 -3.45
CA VAL A 102 16.10 -4.74 -2.54
C VAL A 102 16.33 -4.20 -1.13
N TRP A 103 15.83 -4.91 -0.12
CA TRP A 103 16.12 -4.58 1.27
C TRP A 103 17.53 -5.05 1.66
N ASP A 104 18.26 -4.16 2.34
CA ASP A 104 19.58 -4.45 2.87
C ASP A 104 19.56 -4.38 4.41
N PRO A 105 19.81 -5.49 5.13
CA PRO A 105 19.86 -5.49 6.60
C PRO A 105 20.99 -4.65 7.18
N SER A 106 22.04 -4.34 6.40
CA SER A 106 23.21 -3.59 6.83
C SER A 106 23.08 -2.06 6.63
N GLY A 107 22.08 -1.61 5.87
CA GLY A 107 21.96 -0.22 5.39
C GLY A 107 20.81 0.58 6.03
N ALA A 108 20.96 1.03 7.28
CA ALA A 108 19.92 1.87 7.92
C ALA A 108 19.66 3.21 7.19
N SER A 109 20.69 3.79 6.55
CA SER A 109 20.56 5.00 5.71
C SER A 109 20.03 4.71 4.31
N TYR A 110 20.11 3.47 3.84
CA TYR A 110 19.63 3.04 2.52
C TYR A 110 18.12 2.76 2.52
N ASN A 111 17.61 2.36 3.68
CA ASN A 111 16.23 2.00 3.88
C ASN A 111 15.36 3.16 4.35
N ASN A 112 15.89 4.36 4.63
CA ASN A 112 15.08 5.54 4.97
C ASN A 112 15.34 6.61 3.92
N THR A 113 14.30 6.96 3.18
CA THR A 113 14.40 7.93 2.08
C THR A 113 13.48 9.12 2.35
N ARG A 114 14.04 10.32 2.27
CA ARG A 114 13.34 11.60 2.24
C ARG A 114 12.88 11.91 0.83
N ILE A 115 11.57 12.08 0.69
CA ILE A 115 10.90 12.48 -0.53
C ILE A 115 10.40 13.90 -0.35
N GLU A 116 10.69 14.77 -1.32
CA GLU A 116 10.13 16.11 -1.44
C GLU A 116 9.06 16.10 -2.53
N ALA A 117 7.91 16.70 -2.26
CA ALA A 117 6.97 17.14 -3.27
C ALA A 117 7.07 18.66 -3.41
N GLU A 118 7.01 19.17 -4.64
CA GLU A 118 7.02 20.60 -4.93
C GLU A 118 5.91 20.95 -5.93
N PHE A 119 5.14 22.02 -5.64
CA PHE A 119 4.16 22.59 -6.56
C PHE A 119 4.10 24.11 -6.35
N GLU A 120 4.22 24.89 -7.42
CA GLU A 120 4.24 26.37 -7.39
C GLU A 120 5.23 26.98 -6.37
N GLY A 121 6.36 26.29 -6.14
CA GLY A 121 7.40 26.71 -5.19
C GLY A 121 7.10 26.39 -3.72
N ILE A 122 5.95 25.80 -3.42
CA ILE A 122 5.61 25.26 -2.09
C ILE A 122 6.08 23.82 -2.02
N LYS A 123 6.66 23.44 -0.88
CA LYS A 123 7.32 22.15 -0.67
C LYS A 123 6.75 21.41 0.53
N ALA A 124 6.71 20.08 0.44
CA ALA A 124 6.47 19.19 1.57
C ALA A 124 7.44 18.02 1.54
N GLU A 125 7.72 17.46 2.71
CA GLU A 125 8.62 16.31 2.85
C GLU A 125 7.92 15.12 3.54
N LEU A 126 8.31 13.92 3.12
CA LEU A 126 7.89 12.66 3.74
C LEU A 126 9.11 11.74 3.87
N ILE A 127 9.24 11.06 5.01
CA ILE A 127 10.21 9.97 5.19
C ILE A 127 9.50 8.66 4.94
N VAL A 128 10.03 7.87 4.00
CA VAL A 128 9.55 6.53 3.67
C VAL A 128 10.63 5.51 4.01
N ASN A 129 10.22 4.40 4.65
CA ASN A 129 11.10 3.30 5.00
C ASN A 129 10.96 2.10 4.04
N VAL A 130 12.05 1.53 3.55
CA VAL A 130 12.05 0.21 2.90
C VAL A 130 12.14 -0.89 3.97
N MET A 131 11.20 -1.83 3.95
CA MET A 131 11.19 -3.00 4.81
C MET A 131 11.39 -4.28 3.99
N GLU A 132 11.85 -5.37 4.62
CA GLU A 132 12.21 -6.62 3.93
C GLU A 132 11.10 -7.19 3.03
N GLY A 133 9.84 -7.06 3.43
CA GLY A 133 8.73 -7.67 2.69
C GLY A 133 8.68 -9.16 2.96
N VAL A 134 9.22 -9.97 2.06
CA VAL A 134 9.28 -11.44 2.21
C VAL A 134 10.55 -11.84 2.95
N CYS A 135 10.43 -12.69 3.96
CA CYS A 135 11.56 -13.18 4.74
C CYS A 135 12.57 -13.93 3.86
N ASP A 136 13.86 -13.87 4.20
CA ASP A 136 14.87 -14.74 3.61
C ASP A 136 14.44 -16.23 3.69
N LYS A 137 14.45 -16.90 2.53
CA LYS A 137 14.05 -18.31 2.37
C LYS A 137 14.90 -19.28 3.18
N ALA A 138 16.09 -18.86 3.63
CA ALA A 138 16.94 -19.67 4.51
C ALA A 138 16.44 -19.70 5.97
N LEU A 139 15.53 -18.80 6.36
CA LEU A 139 15.00 -18.75 7.71
C LEU A 139 13.93 -19.83 7.93
N THR A 140 14.06 -20.54 9.05
CA THR A 140 13.01 -21.41 9.60
C THR A 140 11.90 -20.57 10.24
N LEU A 141 10.70 -21.15 10.41
CA LEU A 141 9.60 -20.48 11.14
C LEU A 141 10.04 -20.00 12.52
N ALA A 142 10.75 -20.83 13.30
CA ALA A 142 11.22 -20.45 14.63
C ALA A 142 12.16 -19.23 14.58
N GLN A 143 12.98 -19.11 13.54
CA GLN A 143 13.84 -17.93 13.34
C GLN A 143 13.01 -16.70 12.99
N VAL A 144 12.05 -16.80 12.06
CA VAL A 144 11.14 -15.69 11.73
C VAL A 144 10.32 -15.27 12.96
N GLU A 145 9.89 -16.23 13.76
CA GLU A 145 9.18 -15.99 15.02
C GLU A 145 10.05 -15.23 16.03
N SER A 146 11.33 -15.58 16.14
CA SER A 146 12.32 -14.92 17.00
C SER A 146 12.68 -13.50 16.55
N LEU A 147 12.56 -13.21 15.25
CA LEU A 147 12.77 -11.88 14.67
C LEU A 147 11.55 -10.96 14.81
N ASP A 148 10.53 -11.40 15.57
CA ASP A 148 9.32 -10.61 15.85
C ASP A 148 8.51 -10.26 14.58
N GLY A 149 8.76 -11.00 13.47
CA GLY A 149 7.94 -10.96 12.26
C GLY A 149 7.93 -9.61 11.53
N THR A 150 9.10 -9.01 11.29
CA THR A 150 9.22 -7.80 10.44
C THR A 150 9.03 -8.08 8.95
N CYS A 151 9.06 -9.35 8.56
CA CYS A 151 8.85 -9.86 7.21
C CYS A 151 7.72 -10.91 7.25
N VAL A 152 7.16 -11.22 6.08
CA VAL A 152 6.17 -12.29 5.90
C VAL A 152 6.83 -13.50 5.22
N MET A 153 6.56 -14.71 5.70
CA MET A 153 7.07 -15.91 5.04
C MET A 153 6.31 -16.17 3.73
N SER A 154 6.98 -16.77 2.75
CA SER A 154 6.34 -17.22 1.52
C SER A 154 6.69 -18.66 1.17
N HIS A 155 5.75 -19.33 0.50
CA HIS A 155 5.94 -20.65 -0.08
C HIS A 155 5.63 -20.60 -1.57
N SER A 156 6.36 -21.35 -2.38
CA SER A 156 6.12 -21.40 -3.83
C SER A 156 5.64 -22.78 -4.22
N TYR A 157 4.53 -22.84 -4.96
CA TYR A 157 3.98 -24.08 -5.51
C TYR A 157 3.23 -23.76 -6.81
N ASP A 158 3.41 -24.61 -7.82
CA ASP A 158 2.79 -24.47 -9.14
C ASP A 158 2.94 -23.06 -9.77
N GLY A 159 4.14 -22.47 -9.67
CA GLY A 159 4.43 -21.13 -10.19
C GLY A 159 3.85 -19.97 -9.39
N LYS A 160 2.97 -20.24 -8.41
CA LYS A 160 2.36 -19.24 -7.52
C LYS A 160 3.21 -19.03 -6.27
N GLU A 161 3.21 -17.80 -5.75
CA GLU A 161 3.75 -17.49 -4.44
C GLU A 161 2.62 -17.33 -3.43
N TYR A 162 2.70 -18.03 -2.30
CA TYR A 162 1.74 -18.05 -1.22
C TYR A 162 2.34 -17.32 -0.02
N LEU A 163 1.76 -16.19 0.36
CA LEU A 163 2.15 -15.44 1.53
C LEU A 163 1.44 -15.94 2.75
N PHE A 164 2.27 -16.19 3.75
CA PHE A 164 1.82 -16.64 5.03
C PHE A 164 1.12 -15.55 5.84
N VAL A 165 0.46 -15.96 6.93
CA VAL A 165 -0.27 -15.06 7.81
C VAL A 165 0.71 -14.02 8.38
N PRO A 166 0.47 -12.73 8.15
CA PRO A 166 1.36 -11.69 8.63
C PRO A 166 1.30 -11.57 10.15
N ARG A 167 2.45 -11.29 10.76
CA ARG A 167 2.55 -11.01 12.20
C ARG A 167 2.32 -9.52 12.47
N LYS A 168 2.00 -9.19 13.73
CA LYS A 168 1.64 -7.84 14.17
C LYS A 168 2.60 -6.77 13.66
N LYS A 169 3.92 -6.99 13.77
CA LYS A 169 4.93 -5.98 13.40
C LYS A 169 4.99 -5.69 11.90
N PHE A 170 4.80 -6.71 11.07
CA PHE A 170 4.65 -6.54 9.63
C PHE A 170 3.41 -5.69 9.32
N MET A 171 2.29 -6.00 9.96
CA MET A 171 1.04 -5.25 9.81
C MET A 171 1.17 -3.80 10.26
N ASP A 172 1.77 -3.55 11.43
CA ASP A 172 2.00 -2.20 11.95
C ASP A 172 2.83 -1.35 10.96
N ARG A 173 3.85 -1.94 10.31
CA ARG A 173 4.68 -1.24 9.30
C ARG A 173 3.91 -0.92 8.02
N LEU A 174 2.95 -1.77 7.63
CA LEU A 174 2.03 -1.50 6.53
C LEU A 174 0.93 -0.47 6.88
N GLY A 175 0.91 0.05 8.11
CA GLY A 175 -0.11 1.00 8.58
C GLY A 175 -1.41 0.34 9.02
N TYR A 176 -1.44 -1.00 9.17
CA TYR A 176 -2.65 -1.70 9.60
C TYR A 176 -2.89 -1.56 11.10
N THR A 177 -4.15 -1.41 11.49
CA THR A 177 -4.58 -1.32 12.89
C THR A 177 -5.63 -2.37 13.27
N ALA A 178 -5.82 -2.63 14.56
CA ALA A 178 -6.83 -3.57 15.02
C ALA A 178 -8.23 -2.95 15.01
N SER A 179 -9.20 -3.62 14.41
CA SER A 179 -10.62 -3.26 14.43
C SER A 179 -11.50 -4.50 14.29
N ASN A 180 -12.24 -4.85 15.35
CA ASN A 180 -13.11 -6.04 15.37
C ASN A 180 -14.60 -5.67 15.37
N ILE A 181 -14.98 -4.77 14.47
CA ILE A 181 -16.37 -4.35 14.28
C ILE A 181 -16.86 -4.74 12.88
N GLU A 182 -18.18 -4.83 12.70
CA GLU A 182 -18.80 -5.22 11.42
C GLU A 182 -18.59 -4.15 10.34
N GLU A 183 -18.66 -2.87 10.71
CA GLU A 183 -18.47 -1.74 9.81
C GLU A 183 -16.99 -1.33 9.69
N ASN A 184 -16.07 -2.29 9.76
CA ASN A 184 -14.65 -2.00 9.62
C ASN A 184 -14.34 -1.51 8.19
N GLU A 185 -13.43 -0.54 8.08
CA GLU A 185 -12.97 0.04 6.83
C GLU A 185 -11.47 0.32 6.91
N GLY A 186 -10.85 0.61 5.77
CA GLY A 186 -9.42 0.89 5.70
C GLY A 186 -8.53 -0.31 6.04
N ARG A 187 -7.26 -0.03 6.33
CA ARG A 187 -6.21 -0.99 6.68
C ARG A 187 -6.38 -1.48 8.10
N THR A 188 -7.19 -2.52 8.25
CA THR A 188 -7.46 -3.12 9.55
C THR A 188 -7.40 -4.64 9.52
N TYR A 189 -6.94 -5.23 10.62
CA TYR A 189 -7.15 -6.64 10.95
C TYR A 189 -8.09 -6.74 12.16
N ALA A 190 -8.70 -7.90 12.42
CA ALA A 190 -9.67 -8.05 13.51
C ALA A 190 -8.99 -8.10 14.87
N ILE A 191 -8.03 -9.00 15.02
CA ILE A 191 -7.33 -9.24 16.28
C ILE A 191 -5.95 -9.85 16.02
N ILE A 192 -5.02 -9.68 16.96
CA ILE A 192 -3.81 -10.50 17.05
C ILE A 192 -4.12 -11.74 17.89
N HIS A 193 -3.80 -12.94 17.39
CA HIS A 193 -4.21 -14.19 18.03
C HIS A 193 -3.83 -14.27 19.53
N ASN A 194 -2.55 -14.11 19.88
CA ASN A 194 -2.07 -13.85 21.24
C ASN A 194 -0.59 -13.37 21.22
N ASP A 195 -0.02 -13.06 22.38
CA ASP A 195 1.36 -12.55 22.50
C ASP A 195 2.43 -13.58 22.10
N SER A 196 2.17 -14.87 22.31
CA SER A 196 3.11 -15.95 21.93
C SER A 196 3.09 -16.20 20.42
N TYR A 197 1.94 -16.02 19.78
CA TYR A 197 1.72 -16.21 18.36
C TYR A 197 1.02 -14.97 17.79
N PRO A 198 1.75 -13.86 17.61
CA PRO A 198 1.20 -12.55 17.27
C PRO A 198 0.83 -12.45 15.78
N TYR A 199 0.02 -13.38 15.29
CA TYR A 199 -0.52 -13.41 13.93
C TYR A 199 -1.79 -12.58 13.84
N ALA A 200 -1.90 -11.79 12.77
CA ALA A 200 -3.11 -11.02 12.48
C ALA A 200 -4.19 -11.96 11.93
N LEU A 201 -5.35 -11.93 12.59
CA LEU A 201 -6.55 -12.62 12.15
C LEU A 201 -7.52 -11.60 11.58
N PHE A 202 -8.24 -12.01 10.53
CA PHE A 202 -9.06 -11.16 9.70
C PHE A 202 -10.50 -11.64 9.72
N ARG A 203 -11.43 -10.70 9.58
CA ARG A 203 -12.82 -10.97 9.22
C ARG A 203 -13.01 -10.81 7.71
N ARG A 204 -14.13 -11.31 7.20
CA ARG A 204 -14.55 -11.14 5.80
C ARG A 204 -15.77 -10.24 5.63
N ASP A 205 -16.22 -9.63 6.72
CA ASP A 205 -17.16 -8.51 6.69
C ASP A 205 -16.45 -7.15 6.77
N GLY A 206 -17.21 -6.09 6.49
CA GLY A 206 -16.76 -4.71 6.54
C GLY A 206 -17.85 -3.75 6.06
N LYS A 207 -17.58 -2.45 6.20
CA LYS A 207 -18.52 -1.39 5.83
C LYS A 207 -18.92 -1.50 4.36
N GLY A 208 -20.22 -1.51 4.10
CA GLY A 208 -20.76 -1.60 2.73
C GLY A 208 -20.83 -3.02 2.17
N ILE A 209 -20.53 -4.04 2.98
CA ILE A 209 -20.75 -5.42 2.56
C ILE A 209 -22.25 -5.70 2.43
N THR A 210 -22.62 -6.27 1.30
CA THR A 210 -23.96 -6.79 1.01
C THR A 210 -23.80 -8.23 0.53
N LEU A 211 -24.87 -9.03 0.59
CA LEU A 211 -24.83 -10.39 0.05
C LEU A 211 -24.41 -10.40 -1.43
N GLU A 212 -24.95 -9.45 -2.22
CA GLU A 212 -24.63 -9.28 -3.64
C GLU A 212 -23.14 -9.00 -3.89
N ASN A 213 -22.56 -8.02 -3.19
CA ASN A 213 -21.14 -7.69 -3.38
C ASN A 213 -20.20 -8.72 -2.78
N TYR A 214 -20.66 -9.45 -1.77
CA TYR A 214 -19.92 -10.57 -1.22
C TYR A 214 -19.84 -11.74 -2.20
N GLU A 215 -20.92 -12.03 -2.94
CA GLU A 215 -20.93 -13.08 -3.98
C GLU A 215 -20.00 -12.75 -5.16
N ASN A 216 -19.72 -11.47 -5.42
CA ASN A 216 -18.76 -11.03 -6.43
C ASN A 216 -17.30 -11.40 -6.08
N GLU A 217 -16.56 -12.00 -7.02
CA GLU A 217 -15.18 -12.49 -6.80
C GLU A 217 -14.22 -11.43 -6.26
N ASN A 218 -14.46 -10.15 -6.57
CA ASN A 218 -13.60 -9.02 -6.21
C ASN A 218 -14.10 -8.23 -4.98
N ASN A 219 -14.84 -8.85 -4.04
CA ASN A 219 -15.35 -8.20 -2.83
C ASN A 219 -14.25 -7.36 -2.12
N PRO A 220 -14.28 -6.02 -2.17
CA PRO A 220 -13.23 -5.20 -1.56
C PRO A 220 -13.55 -4.84 -0.11
N TYR A 221 -14.65 -5.35 0.47
CA TYR A 221 -15.16 -4.87 1.75
C TYR A 221 -14.72 -5.70 2.94
N GLY A 222 -14.33 -6.97 2.79
CA GLY A 222 -13.81 -7.76 3.92
C GLY A 222 -12.37 -7.40 4.28
N GLN A 223 -11.97 -7.49 5.56
CA GLN A 223 -10.59 -7.20 5.97
C GLN A 223 -9.58 -8.11 5.25
N ALA A 224 -9.94 -9.39 5.14
CA ALA A 224 -9.11 -10.40 4.50
C ALA A 224 -8.90 -10.08 3.00
N GLU A 225 -9.98 -9.76 2.29
CA GLU A 225 -9.94 -9.36 0.89
C GLU A 225 -9.19 -8.04 0.69
N ARG A 226 -9.40 -7.04 1.55
CA ARG A 226 -8.65 -5.77 1.50
C ARG A 226 -7.15 -6.00 1.65
N TYR A 227 -6.74 -6.89 2.54
CA TYR A 227 -5.32 -7.23 2.69
C TYR A 227 -4.73 -7.80 1.40
N CYS A 228 -5.33 -8.81 0.77
CA CYS A 228 -4.81 -9.31 -0.51
C CYS A 228 -4.89 -8.27 -1.63
N ASN A 229 -5.96 -7.47 -1.69
CA ASN A 229 -6.10 -6.40 -2.68
C ASN A 229 -5.04 -5.30 -2.51
N ASP A 230 -4.65 -4.99 -1.28
CA ASP A 230 -3.56 -4.05 -1.03
C ASP A 230 -2.22 -4.60 -1.50
N LEU A 231 -1.98 -5.91 -1.38
CA LEU A 231 -0.80 -6.57 -1.98
C LEU A 231 -0.79 -6.42 -3.51
N VAL A 232 -1.94 -6.50 -4.19
CA VAL A 232 -2.07 -6.19 -5.63
C VAL A 232 -1.68 -4.75 -5.91
N LYS A 233 -2.27 -3.80 -5.18
CA LYS A 233 -2.03 -2.35 -5.42
C LYS A 233 -0.57 -1.97 -5.25
N MET A 234 0.17 -2.67 -4.39
CA MET A 234 1.59 -2.45 -4.19
C MET A 234 2.49 -3.32 -5.07
N SER A 235 1.95 -4.10 -6.01
CA SER A 235 2.70 -5.12 -6.77
C SER A 235 3.66 -5.89 -5.87
N PHE A 236 3.14 -6.38 -4.72
CA PHE A 236 3.97 -6.86 -3.62
C PHE A 236 4.97 -7.92 -4.11
N ASN A 237 6.25 -7.74 -3.77
CA ASN A 237 7.35 -8.61 -4.19
C ASN A 237 7.50 -8.77 -5.73
N ASN A 238 7.19 -7.72 -6.49
CA ASN A 238 7.14 -7.68 -7.96
C ASN A 238 6.21 -8.78 -8.53
N LYS A 239 5.14 -9.09 -7.79
CA LYS A 239 4.09 -10.01 -8.20
C LYS A 239 2.77 -9.27 -8.33
N ASP A 240 1.94 -9.77 -9.24
CA ASP A 240 0.61 -9.26 -9.50
C ASP A 240 -0.45 -10.33 -9.14
N GLY A 241 -1.72 -9.95 -9.20
CA GLY A 241 -2.83 -10.90 -9.03
C GLY A 241 -3.00 -11.48 -7.63
N TRP A 242 -2.42 -10.84 -6.60
CA TRP A 242 -2.60 -11.24 -5.20
C TRP A 242 -4.08 -11.42 -4.82
N LYS A 243 -4.47 -12.64 -4.44
CA LYS A 243 -5.83 -12.95 -4.00
C LYS A 243 -5.84 -14.05 -2.96
N MET A 244 -6.96 -14.21 -2.27
CA MET A 244 -7.13 -15.31 -1.33
C MET A 244 -7.06 -16.67 -2.04
N SER A 245 -6.33 -17.62 -1.46
CA SER A 245 -6.29 -18.99 -1.96
C SER A 245 -7.65 -19.68 -1.86
N THR A 246 -7.96 -20.52 -2.84
CA THR A 246 -9.10 -21.45 -2.79
C THR A 246 -8.82 -22.61 -1.83
N PHE A 247 -9.85 -23.38 -1.49
CA PHE A 247 -9.65 -24.55 -0.64
C PHE A 247 -8.73 -25.60 -1.30
N GLU A 248 -8.93 -25.88 -2.59
CA GLU A 248 -8.12 -26.82 -3.37
C GLU A 248 -6.64 -26.40 -3.39
N GLU A 249 -6.36 -25.11 -3.63
CA GLU A 249 -4.98 -24.60 -3.62
C GLU A 249 -4.30 -24.72 -2.24
N LEU A 250 -5.07 -24.54 -1.15
CA LEU A 250 -4.53 -24.74 0.20
C LEU A 250 -4.23 -26.23 0.46
N GLU A 251 -5.12 -27.12 0.04
CA GLU A 251 -4.95 -28.58 0.16
C GLU A 251 -3.72 -29.05 -0.62
N GLU A 252 -3.58 -28.61 -1.88
CA GLU A 252 -2.43 -28.95 -2.72
C GLU A 252 -1.12 -28.41 -2.17
N LEU A 253 -1.09 -27.15 -1.72
CA LEU A 253 0.08 -26.55 -1.08
C LEU A 253 0.51 -27.38 0.14
N ILE A 254 -0.44 -27.78 0.96
CA ILE A 254 -0.17 -28.55 2.17
C ILE A 254 0.32 -29.95 1.86
N PHE A 255 -0.33 -30.65 0.93
CA PHE A 255 0.07 -31.99 0.50
C PHE A 255 1.47 -31.98 -0.13
N HIS A 256 1.76 -30.99 -0.98
CA HIS A 256 3.09 -30.83 -1.59
C HIS A 256 4.20 -30.67 -0.54
N HIS A 257 3.91 -29.99 0.57
CA HIS A 257 4.87 -29.76 1.64
C HIS A 257 4.67 -30.68 2.86
N GLU A 258 3.91 -31.77 2.74
CA GLU A 258 3.66 -32.74 3.81
C GLU A 258 4.98 -33.32 4.34
N ASN A 259 5.89 -33.69 3.44
CA ASN A 259 7.23 -34.20 3.77
C ASN A 259 8.18 -33.12 4.33
N ASN A 260 7.85 -31.85 4.17
CA ASN A 260 8.57 -30.71 4.74
C ASN A 260 7.93 -30.22 6.04
N ASN A 261 7.00 -31.00 6.59
CA ASN A 261 6.27 -30.72 7.83
C ASN A 261 5.59 -29.35 7.84
N LEU A 262 4.99 -28.94 6.71
CA LEU A 262 4.27 -27.68 6.67
C LEU A 262 3.17 -27.63 7.75
N LEU A 263 2.58 -28.78 8.10
CA LEU A 263 1.56 -28.90 9.14
C LEU A 263 2.10 -29.10 10.57
N ILE A 264 3.32 -29.62 10.75
CA ILE A 264 3.77 -30.20 12.04
C ILE A 264 5.05 -29.54 12.58
N SER A 265 5.94 -29.02 11.73
CA SER A 265 7.23 -28.46 12.17
C SER A 265 7.70 -27.30 11.30
N GLY A 266 6.91 -26.21 11.30
CA GLY A 266 7.44 -24.92 10.85
C GLY A 266 6.84 -24.33 9.57
N GLY A 267 5.67 -24.79 9.11
CA GLY A 267 5.01 -24.22 7.93
C GLY A 267 3.84 -23.30 8.26
N LEU A 268 2.69 -23.88 8.62
CA LEU A 268 1.43 -23.19 8.93
C LEU A 268 0.97 -23.52 10.37
N PRO A 269 0.71 -22.52 11.26
CA PRO A 269 0.25 -22.67 12.64
C PRO A 269 -1.25 -23.01 12.67
N LEU A 270 -1.64 -24.06 11.95
CA LEU A 270 -3.02 -24.49 11.83
C LEU A 270 -3.58 -25.05 13.15
N ASP A 271 -2.70 -25.40 14.10
CA ASP A 271 -3.08 -25.79 15.45
C ASP A 271 -3.65 -24.61 16.28
N TYR A 272 -3.38 -23.37 15.87
CA TYR A 272 -3.74 -22.17 16.63
C TYR A 272 -4.97 -21.46 16.06
N PHE A 273 -5.21 -21.58 14.76
CA PHE A 273 -6.34 -20.94 14.08
C PHE A 273 -6.62 -21.60 12.74
N SER A 274 -7.85 -21.42 12.25
CA SER A 274 -8.20 -21.71 10.86
C SER A 274 -7.77 -20.62 9.90
N ILE A 275 -7.68 -20.97 8.61
CA ILE A 275 -7.38 -20.06 7.50
C ILE A 275 -8.63 -19.85 6.65
N TRP A 276 -8.94 -18.61 6.29
CA TRP A 276 -9.95 -18.31 5.30
C TRP A 276 -9.54 -18.80 3.90
N ASN A 277 -10.45 -19.43 3.16
CA ASN A 277 -10.31 -19.61 1.71
C ASN A 277 -11.30 -18.72 0.94
N SER A 278 -11.06 -18.54 -0.36
CA SER A 278 -11.90 -17.71 -1.23
C SER A 278 -13.22 -18.35 -1.63
N ASP A 279 -13.38 -19.66 -1.45
CA ASP A 279 -14.59 -20.38 -1.85
C ASP A 279 -15.84 -19.84 -1.14
N LYS A 280 -16.91 -19.67 -1.91
CA LYS A 280 -18.21 -19.17 -1.43
C LYS A 280 -19.24 -20.29 -1.53
N PRO A 281 -19.72 -20.88 -0.43
CA PRO A 281 -20.81 -21.84 -0.54
C PRO A 281 -22.12 -21.12 -0.89
N PRO A 282 -23.10 -21.87 -1.43
CA PRO A 282 -24.43 -21.35 -1.74
C PRO A 282 -25.25 -20.90 -0.51
N SER A 283 -24.77 -21.13 0.72
CA SER A 283 -25.54 -21.00 1.96
C SER A 283 -25.20 -19.77 2.80
N GLY A 284 -24.33 -18.87 2.32
CA GLY A 284 -23.90 -17.67 3.06
C GLY A 284 -22.99 -17.93 4.28
N LEU A 285 -22.70 -19.20 4.58
CA LEU A 285 -21.62 -19.59 5.48
C LEU A 285 -20.29 -19.50 4.73
N LEU A 286 -19.16 -19.51 5.42
CA LEU A 286 -17.85 -19.48 4.78
C LEU A 286 -16.97 -20.61 5.22
N TYR A 287 -16.09 -21.05 4.34
CA TYR A 287 -15.20 -22.13 4.69
C TYR A 287 -13.90 -21.63 5.31
N GLY A 288 -13.61 -22.15 6.49
CA GLY A 288 -12.30 -22.12 7.11
C GLY A 288 -11.59 -23.45 6.87
N PHE A 289 -10.29 -23.38 6.64
CA PHE A 289 -9.40 -24.53 6.67
C PHE A 289 -9.06 -24.83 8.13
N LEU A 290 -9.34 -26.05 8.60
CA LEU A 290 -8.93 -26.55 9.93
C LEU A 290 -8.10 -27.83 9.77
N ASN A 291 -7.03 -27.94 10.56
CA ASN A 291 -6.32 -29.20 10.72
C ASN A 291 -6.91 -29.95 11.93
N ASN A 292 -7.52 -31.10 11.70
CA ASN A 292 -7.98 -31.98 12.76
C ASN A 292 -7.36 -33.36 12.56
N VAL A 293 -6.34 -33.69 13.38
CA VAL A 293 -5.68 -35.00 13.46
C VAL A 293 -5.56 -35.71 12.10
N ASN A 294 -4.69 -35.18 11.23
CA ASN A 294 -4.34 -35.68 9.89
C ASN A 294 -5.41 -35.51 8.79
N ASN A 295 -6.51 -34.81 9.05
CA ASN A 295 -7.49 -34.47 8.01
C ASN A 295 -7.66 -32.96 7.88
N VAL A 296 -7.76 -32.55 6.61
CA VAL A 296 -8.12 -31.20 6.21
C VAL A 296 -9.63 -31.13 6.05
N GLU A 297 -10.28 -30.21 6.77
CA GLU A 297 -11.73 -30.07 6.70
C GLU A 297 -12.15 -28.65 6.32
N LYS A 298 -13.24 -28.62 5.55
CA LYS A 298 -13.90 -27.42 5.09
C LYS A 298 -15.05 -27.07 6.04
N VAL A 299 -14.86 -26.10 6.93
CA VAL A 299 -15.82 -25.84 8.03
C VAL A 299 -16.55 -24.51 7.87
N PRO A 300 -17.90 -24.46 8.00
CA PRO A 300 -18.67 -23.23 7.88
C PRO A 300 -18.45 -22.26 9.05
N HIS A 301 -18.30 -20.98 8.73
CA HIS A 301 -18.09 -19.86 9.65
C HIS A 301 -18.89 -18.63 9.20
N TYR A 302 -19.19 -17.74 10.14
CA TYR A 302 -19.79 -16.43 9.83
C TYR A 302 -18.73 -15.46 9.31
N LEU A 303 -19.08 -14.49 8.46
CA LEU A 303 -18.15 -13.46 7.97
C LEU A 303 -17.42 -12.71 9.09
N SER A 304 -18.09 -12.58 10.25
CA SER A 304 -17.58 -11.97 11.47
C SER A 304 -16.54 -12.81 12.22
N SER A 305 -16.27 -14.03 11.75
CA SER A 305 -15.31 -14.93 12.38
C SER A 305 -13.88 -14.47 12.10
N ARG A 306 -12.95 -14.86 12.96
CA ARG A 306 -11.58 -14.35 12.96
C ARG A 306 -10.66 -15.49 12.57
N HIS A 307 -10.15 -15.44 11.35
CA HIS A 307 -9.31 -16.49 10.81
C HIS A 307 -8.07 -15.87 10.17
N ALA A 308 -7.03 -16.66 10.08
CA ALA A 308 -5.87 -16.30 9.31
C ALA A 308 -6.21 -16.17 7.83
N ILE A 309 -5.30 -15.57 7.08
CA ILE A 309 -5.40 -15.47 5.63
C ILE A 309 -4.10 -15.92 5.00
N LEU A 310 -4.24 -16.57 3.85
CA LEU A 310 -3.15 -16.90 2.97
C LEU A 310 -3.49 -16.29 1.60
N CYS A 311 -2.71 -15.28 1.20
CA CYS A 311 -2.84 -14.65 -0.11
C CYS A 311 -1.86 -15.32 -1.06
N ARG A 312 -2.25 -15.51 -2.32
CA ARG A 312 -1.40 -16.06 -3.36
C ARG A 312 -1.29 -15.13 -4.55
N SER A 313 -0.16 -15.15 -5.23
CA SER A 313 -0.01 -14.49 -6.53
C SER A 313 -0.80 -15.24 -7.61
N GLU A 314 -0.95 -14.60 -8.77
CA GLU A 314 -1.21 -15.30 -10.03
C GLU A 314 0.07 -15.78 -10.70
#